data_AF-A0A4R6IZU2-F1
#
_entry.id   AF-A0A4R6IZU2-F1
#
_cell.length_a   1.000
_cell.length_b   1.000
_cell.length_c   1.000
_cell.angle_alpha   90.00
_cell.angle_beta   90.00
_cell.angle_gamma   90.00
#
_symmetry.space_group_name_H-M   'P 1'
#
loop_
_entity.id
_entity.type
_entity.pdbx_description
1 polymer ?
#
loop_
_entity_poly.entity_id
_entity_poly.type
_entity_poly.pdbx_seq_one_letter_code
_entity_poly.pdbx_strand_id
1 'polypeptide(L)'
;MIIATSFMIQVKYISGLIKLRVRKVHETALFEFFEVQARNKKIIFRNNRPLLKSKGLHKKRIDWKLIEGTLANQFIQEEIPRKLNEYFSQNEIKS
;
A
#
# COMPACT_ATOMS: atom_id res chain seq x y z
N MET A 1 3.78 4.09 -21.17
CA MET A 1 2.35 3.84 -20.94
C MET A 1 2.21 3.25 -19.53
N ILE A 2 1.79 4.04 -18.52
CA ILE A 2 1.69 3.55 -17.14
C ILE A 2 0.36 2.80 -17.02
N ILE A 3 0.40 1.47 -16.99
CA ILE A 3 -0.77 0.66 -16.62
C ILE A 3 -1.02 0.94 -15.14
N ALA A 4 -2.03 1.77 -14.84
CA ALA A 4 -2.41 2.08 -13.47
C ALA A 4 -3.10 0.85 -12.85
N THR A 5 -2.31 -0.11 -12.37
CA THR A 5 -2.83 -1.28 -11.66
C THR A 5 -3.49 -0.80 -10.37
N SER A 6 -4.80 -0.99 -10.28
CA SER A 6 -5.58 -0.69 -9.08
C SER A 6 -6.09 -1.98 -8.44
N PHE A 7 -6.02 -2.05 -7.12
CA PHE A 7 -6.53 -3.17 -6.33
C PHE A 7 -7.29 -2.66 -5.11
N MET A 8 -7.94 -3.56 -4.40
CA MET A 8 -8.73 -3.24 -3.21
C MET A 8 -8.09 -3.90 -1.99
N ILE A 9 -8.03 -3.17 -0.88
CA ILE A 9 -7.70 -3.73 0.44
C ILE A 9 -8.91 -3.62 1.36
N GLN A 10 -9.00 -4.54 2.33
CA GLN A 10 -10.05 -4.55 3.35
C GLN A 10 -9.45 -4.23 4.71
N VAL A 11 -9.92 -3.13 5.32
CA VAL A 11 -9.52 -2.70 6.66
C VAL A 11 -10.70 -2.94 7.60
N LYS A 12 -10.44 -3.54 8.77
CA LYS A 12 -11.46 -3.71 9.81
C LYS A 12 -11.68 -2.37 10.50
N TYR A 13 -12.93 -2.02 10.70
CA TYR A 13 -13.36 -0.86 11.44
C TYR A 13 -14.44 -1.27 12.47
N ILE A 14 -14.71 -0.41 13.43
CA ILE A 14 -15.64 -0.66 14.55
C ILE A 14 -16.99 -1.16 14.02
N SER A 15 -17.50 -0.56 12.94
CA SER A 15 -18.80 -0.88 12.34
C SER A 15 -18.75 -1.92 11.21
N GLY A 16 -17.61 -2.56 10.96
CA GLY A 16 -17.46 -3.59 9.91
C GLY A 16 -16.21 -3.43 9.03
N LEU A 17 -16.22 -4.09 7.87
CA LEU A 17 -15.10 -4.06 6.92
C LEU A 17 -15.25 -2.88 5.95
N ILE A 18 -14.21 -2.05 5.86
CA ILE A 18 -14.10 -0.97 4.89
C ILE A 18 -13.23 -1.45 3.73
N LYS A 19 -13.75 -1.31 2.51
CA LYS A 19 -13.01 -1.54 1.28
C LYS A 19 -12.36 -0.23 0.84
N LEU A 20 -11.04 -0.22 0.71
CA LEU A 20 -10.26 0.93 0.24
C LEU A 20 -9.66 0.61 -1.13
N ARG A 21 -9.74 1.57 -2.05
CA ARG A 21 -9.11 1.44 -3.37
C ARG A 21 -7.67 1.90 -3.29
N VAL A 22 -6.77 1.08 -3.79
CA VAL A 22 -5.33 1.37 -3.86
C VAL A 22 -4.92 1.46 -5.32
N ARG A 23 -4.15 2.49 -5.66
CA ARG A 23 -3.61 2.71 -7.00
C ARG A 23 -2.12 2.94 -6.90
N LYS A 24 -1.33 2.22 -7.73
CA LYS A 24 0.07 2.56 -7.90
C LYS A 24 0.16 3.86 -8.69
N VAL A 25 0.80 4.87 -8.12
CA VAL A 25 0.93 6.21 -8.72
C VAL A 25 2.13 6.23 -9.64
N HIS A 26 3.28 5.83 -9.11
CA HIS A 26 4.53 5.74 -9.85
C HIS A 26 5.52 4.82 -9.12
N GLU A 27 6.61 4.48 -9.80
CA GLU A 27 7.72 3.70 -9.29
C GLU A 27 9.03 4.36 -9.70
N THR A 28 10.02 4.25 -8.83
CA THR A 28 11.42 4.59 -9.07
C THR A 28 12.27 3.36 -8.79
N ALA A 29 13.56 3.41 -9.11
CA ALA A 29 14.49 2.32 -8.79
C ALA A 29 14.56 1.97 -7.28
N LEU A 30 14.18 2.92 -6.40
CA LEU A 30 14.27 2.74 -4.96
C LEU A 30 12.92 2.50 -4.29
N PHE A 31 11.86 3.13 -4.81
CA PHE A 31 10.57 3.22 -4.13
C PHE A 31 9.38 3.05 -5.08
N GLU A 32 8.32 2.39 -4.58
CA GLU A 32 6.97 2.45 -5.17
C GLU A 32 6.09 3.41 -4.38
N PHE A 33 5.20 4.12 -5.06
CA PHE A 33 4.23 5.04 -4.45
C PHE A 33 2.81 4.58 -4.73
N PHE A 34 1.98 4.55 -3.69
CA PHE A 34 0.62 4.07 -3.72
C PHE A 34 -0.33 5.11 -3.13
N GLU A 35 -1.34 5.48 -3.92
CA GLU A 35 -2.47 6.28 -3.47
C GLU A 35 -3.55 5.34 -2.93
N VAL A 36 -3.99 5.59 -1.70
CA VAL A 36 -5.14 4.93 -1.09
C VAL A 36 -6.29 5.93 -1.04
N GLN A 37 -7.39 5.59 -1.70
CA GLN A 37 -8.61 6.38 -1.74
C GLN A 37 -9.56 5.92 -0.62
N ALA A 38 -9.81 6.84 0.31
CA ALA A 38 -10.90 6.79 1.26
C ALA A 38 -12.04 7.70 0.79
N ARG A 39 -13.24 7.55 1.40
CA ARG A 39 -14.51 8.16 0.96
C ARG A 39 -14.39 9.57 0.39
N ASN A 40 -13.71 10.49 1.08
CA ASN A 40 -13.45 11.87 0.63
C ASN A 40 -11.98 12.30 0.77
N LYS A 41 -11.04 11.35 0.93
CA LYS A 41 -9.64 11.67 1.20
C LYS A 41 -8.72 10.73 0.44
N LYS A 42 -7.55 11.23 0.10
CA LYS A 42 -6.48 10.47 -0.53
C LYS A 42 -5.27 10.53 0.39
N ILE A 43 -4.59 9.42 0.53
CA ILE A 43 -3.33 9.33 1.25
C ILE A 43 -2.32 8.60 0.39
N ILE A 44 -1.06 9.00 0.48
CA ILE A 44 0.01 8.43 -0.33
C ILE A 44 0.99 7.74 0.60
N PHE A 45 1.21 6.45 0.34
CA PHE A 45 2.26 5.67 0.95
C PHE A 45 3.38 5.41 -0.04
N ARG A 46 4.61 5.37 0.47
CA ARG A 46 5.74 4.79 -0.27
C ARG A 46 6.17 3.48 0.34
N ASN A 47 6.77 2.63 -0.47
CA ASN A 47 7.46 1.44 -0.02
C ASN A 47 8.86 1.31 -0.64
N ASN A 48 9.75 0.51 -0.05
CA ASN A 48 11.10 0.23 -0.56
C ASN A 48 11.22 -1.09 -1.36
N ARG A 49 10.11 -1.66 -1.83
CA ARG A 49 10.10 -2.99 -2.46
C ARG A 49 11.00 -3.07 -3.71
N PRO A 50 11.07 -2.07 -4.62
CA PRO A 50 11.96 -2.14 -5.79
C PRO A 50 13.43 -2.31 -5.40
N LEU A 51 13.87 -1.55 -4.40
CA LEU A 51 15.23 -1.65 -3.87
C LEU A 51 15.51 -3.05 -3.28
N LEU A 52 14.55 -3.63 -2.57
CA LEU A 52 14.70 -4.97 -2.03
C LEU A 52 14.81 -6.00 -3.16
N LYS A 53 14.00 -5.87 -4.21
CA LYS A 53 14.04 -6.75 -5.39
C LYS A 53 15.35 -6.64 -6.14
N SER A 54 15.82 -5.43 -6.41
CA SER A 54 17.07 -5.21 -7.15
C SER A 54 18.30 -5.77 -6.42
N LYS A 55 18.23 -5.90 -5.09
CA LYS A 55 19.27 -6.49 -4.24
C LYS A 55 19.07 -7.99 -3.97
N GLY A 56 18.07 -8.64 -4.58
CA GLY A 56 17.74 -10.05 -4.33
C GLY A 56 17.10 -10.32 -2.96
N LEU A 57 16.76 -9.28 -2.19
CA LEU A 57 16.23 -9.34 -0.82
C LEU A 57 14.69 -9.45 -0.77
N HIS A 58 14.10 -10.27 -1.65
CA HIS A 58 12.65 -10.45 -1.75
C HIS A 58 11.96 -10.94 -0.47
N LYS A 59 12.70 -11.59 0.44
CA LYS A 59 12.19 -12.06 1.74
C LYS A 59 12.26 -11.02 2.87
N LYS A 60 12.89 -9.87 2.64
CA LYS A 60 12.98 -8.81 3.65
C LYS A 60 11.63 -8.09 3.75
N ARG A 61 11.31 -7.65 4.98
CA ARG A 61 10.12 -6.86 5.27
C ARG A 61 10.11 -5.59 4.42
N ILE A 62 8.99 -5.35 3.75
CA ILE A 62 8.74 -4.09 3.03
C ILE A 62 8.48 -3.00 4.07
N ASP A 63 9.24 -1.91 3.97
CA ASP A 63 9.02 -0.72 4.79
C ASP A 63 7.96 0.15 4.13
N TRP A 64 6.95 0.55 4.91
CA TRP A 64 5.83 1.37 4.45
C TRP A 64 5.85 2.69 5.20
N LYS A 65 5.88 3.80 4.46
CA LYS A 65 5.88 5.14 5.04
C LYS A 65 4.78 6.01 4.44
N LEU A 66 4.01 6.67 5.28
CA LEU A 66 3.08 7.72 4.87
C LEU A 66 3.86 8.95 4.40
N ILE A 67 3.53 9.43 3.22
CA ILE A 67 4.17 10.60 2.59
C ILE A 67 3.22 11.78 2.53
N GLU A 68 1.94 11.52 2.28
CA GLU A 68 0.96 12.59 2.13
C GLU A 68 -0.42 12.17 2.64
N GLY A 69 -1.14 13.15 3.17
CA GLY A 69 -2.53 13.03 3.58
C GLY A 69 -2.72 12.53 5.01
N THR A 70 -3.95 12.67 5.49
CA THR A 70 -4.35 12.23 6.83
C THR A 70 -5.79 11.74 6.80
N LEU A 71 -6.06 10.62 7.44
CA LEU A 71 -7.43 10.16 7.64
C LEU A 71 -7.97 10.71 8.96
N ALA A 72 -9.29 10.94 9.00
CA ALA A 72 -9.94 11.36 10.25
C ALA A 72 -9.82 10.29 11.35
N ASN A 73 -9.68 9.03 10.94
CA ASN A 73 -9.53 7.91 11.86
C ASN A 73 -8.09 7.37 11.79
N GLN A 74 -7.33 7.62 12.86
CA GLN A 74 -5.93 7.20 12.97
C GLN A 74 -5.78 5.67 12.96
N PHE A 75 -6.70 4.93 13.56
CA PHE A 75 -6.67 3.46 13.56
C PHE A 75 -6.73 2.89 12.14
N ILE A 76 -7.61 3.43 11.28
CA ILE A 76 -7.64 3.03 9.86
C ILE A 76 -6.31 3.37 9.17
N GLN A 77 -5.72 4.53 9.47
CA GLN A 77 -4.46 4.96 8.87
C GLN A 77 -3.30 4.02 9.21
N GLU A 78 -3.24 3.54 10.46
CA GLU A 78 -2.21 2.61 10.94
C GLU A 78 -2.40 1.19 10.39
N GLU A 79 -3.64 0.79 10.14
CA GLU A 79 -3.96 -0.54 9.61
C GLU A 79 -3.67 -0.70 8.11
N ILE A 80 -3.63 0.40 7.35
CA ILE A 80 -3.41 0.37 5.90
C ILE A 80 -2.05 -0.23 5.52
N PRO A 81 -0.90 0.20 6.08
CA PRO A 81 0.40 -0.43 5.84
C PRO A 81 0.41 -1.94 6.05
N ARG A 82 -0.26 -2.42 7.11
CA ARG A 82 -0.37 -3.84 7.42
C ARG A 82 -1.11 -4.58 6.31
N LYS A 83 -2.25 -4.06 5.88
CA LYS A 83 -3.07 -4.66 4.80
C LYS A 83 -2.40 -4.59 3.44
N LEU A 84 -1.66 -3.54 3.15
CA LEU A 84 -0.82 -3.46 1.96
C LEU A 84 0.25 -4.55 1.99
N ASN A 85 0.98 -4.70 3.10
CA ASN A 85 1.99 -5.74 3.22
C ASN A 85 1.42 -7.15 3.04
N GLU A 86 0.30 -7.47 3.70
CA GLU A 86 -0.41 -8.74 3.53
C GLU A 86 -0.77 -9.02 2.06
N TYR A 87 -1.32 -8.02 1.37
CA TYR A 87 -1.65 -8.15 -0.05
C TYR A 87 -0.41 -8.48 -0.89
N PHE A 88 0.69 -7.77 -0.71
CA PHE A 88 1.91 -8.03 -1.49
C PHE A 88 2.55 -9.38 -1.16
N SER A 89 2.60 -9.77 0.12
CA SER A 89 3.13 -11.09 0.50
C SER A 89 2.33 -12.24 -0.09
N GLN A 90 1.00 -12.14 -0.14
CA GLN A 90 0.15 -13.19 -0.73
C GLN A 90 0.27 -13.28 -2.26
N ASN A 91 0.45 -12.14 -2.94
CA ASN A 91 0.58 -12.11 -4.40
C ASN A 91 1.99 -12.52 -4.88
N GLU A 92 3.04 -12.27 -4.09
CA GLU A 92 4.40 -12.74 -4.41
C GLU A 92 4.58 -14.25 -4.27
N ILE A 93 3.76 -14.92 -3.47
CA ILE A 93 3.75 -16.39 -3.38
C ILE A 93 3.11 -17.04 -4.64
N LYS A 94 2.34 -16.27 -5.41
CA LYS A 94 1.58 -16.77 -6.58
C LYS A 94 2.21 -16.44 -7.94
N SER A 95 3.29 -15.66 -7.98
CA SER A 95 4.02 -15.29 -9.21
C SER A 95 5.33 -16.07 -9.30
#